data_AF-A0A7K8PJ58-F1
#
_entry.id   AF-A0A7K8PJ58-F1
#
_cell.length_a   1.000
_cell.length_b   1.000
_cell.length_c   1.000
_cell.angle_alpha   90.00
_cell.angle_beta   90.00
_cell.angle_gamma   90.00
#
_symmetry.space_group_name_H-M   'P 1'
#
loop_
_entity.id
_entity.type
_entity.pdbx_description
1 polymer ?
#
loop_
_entity_poly.entity_id
_entity_poly.type
_entity_poly.pdbx_seq_one_letter_code
_entity_poly.pdbx_strand_id
1 'polypeptide(L)'
;RLSSGRRRHREPAAEGSPAGDRGSMRCQQVSVLYFARSAELAGLRCETLSVPRQLTSLQLWEEIVKVHPRLAVIRDQVVFAVRQEYVLLGDQLLVLQPGDEVAIIPPISGG
;
A
#
# COMPACT_ATOMS: atom_id res chain seq x y z
N ARG A 1 -38.22 54.37 -15.81
CA ARG A 1 -38.48 53.02 -16.38
C ARG A 1 -37.14 52.41 -16.74
N LEU A 2 -36.62 51.51 -15.91
CA LEU A 2 -35.86 50.31 -16.27
C LEU A 2 -35.58 49.59 -14.95
N SER A 3 -36.22 48.43 -14.88
CA SER A 3 -36.38 47.47 -13.82
C SER A 3 -35.13 46.61 -13.59
N SER A 4 -35.20 45.79 -12.53
CA SER A 4 -34.34 44.65 -12.16
C SER A 4 -33.05 45.03 -11.41
N GLY A 5 -32.84 44.70 -10.13
CA GLY A 5 -33.40 43.63 -9.32
C GLY A 5 -32.67 42.32 -9.59
N ARG A 6 -31.66 42.01 -8.77
CA ARG A 6 -31.23 40.64 -8.42
C ARG A 6 -30.18 40.69 -7.31
N ARG A 7 -30.64 40.46 -6.07
CA ARG A 7 -29.84 39.73 -5.08
C ARG A 7 -29.55 38.34 -5.68
N ARG A 8 -28.29 37.93 -5.73
CA ARG A 8 -27.90 36.52 -5.84
C ARG A 8 -26.87 36.29 -4.75
N HIS A 9 -27.34 35.71 -3.65
CA HIS A 9 -27.24 34.29 -3.37
C HIS A 9 -25.84 33.95 -2.85
N ARG A 10 -25.80 33.81 -1.53
CA ARG A 10 -24.89 32.99 -0.76
C ARG A 10 -24.66 31.67 -1.49
N GLU A 11 -23.40 31.37 -1.83
CA GLU A 11 -22.95 30.01 -2.09
C GLU A 11 -22.19 29.52 -0.86
N PRO A 12 -22.76 28.57 -0.10
CA PRO A 12 -21.99 27.70 0.77
C PRO A 12 -21.82 26.36 0.05
N ALA A 13 -20.61 25.97 -0.35
CA ALA A 13 -20.34 24.60 -0.79
C ALA A 13 -18.84 24.29 -0.84
N ALA A 14 -18.30 23.82 0.29
CA ALA A 14 -17.43 22.65 0.33
C ALA A 14 -17.34 22.15 1.79
N GLU A 15 -18.50 21.93 2.42
CA GLU A 15 -18.57 20.88 3.44
C GLU A 15 -18.55 19.55 2.69
N GLY A 16 -17.56 18.70 3.01
CA GLY A 16 -17.49 17.36 2.45
C GLY A 16 -16.09 16.85 2.20
N SER A 17 -15.14 17.02 3.12
CA SER A 17 -14.22 15.90 3.31
C SER A 17 -15.02 14.86 4.08
N PRO A 18 -15.39 13.71 3.48
CA PRO A 18 -15.94 12.64 4.28
C PRO A 18 -14.84 12.33 5.29
N ALA A 19 -15.22 12.30 6.58
CA ALA A 19 -14.48 11.54 7.56
C ALA A 19 -14.42 10.12 6.99
N GLY A 20 -13.37 9.84 6.22
CA GLY A 20 -13.09 8.55 5.64
C GLY A 20 -13.14 7.60 6.81
N ASP A 21 -14.11 6.71 6.73
CA ASP A 21 -14.37 5.61 7.63
C ASP A 21 -13.17 5.37 8.53
N ARG A 22 -13.30 5.63 9.84
CA ARG A 22 -12.42 5.03 10.85
C ARG A 22 -12.74 3.53 10.91
N GLY A 23 -12.77 2.90 9.74
CA GLY A 23 -12.83 1.49 9.51
C GLY A 23 -11.67 0.98 10.32
N SER A 24 -12.06 0.43 11.47
CA SER A 24 -11.21 -0.11 12.51
C SER A 24 -9.82 -0.40 11.96
N MET A 25 -8.79 0.33 12.45
CA MET A 25 -7.36 0.07 12.19
C MET A 25 -7.01 -1.34 12.67
N ARG A 26 -7.56 -2.35 12.01
CA ARG A 26 -7.31 -3.76 12.28
C ARG A 26 -6.10 -4.08 11.44
N CYS A 27 -4.99 -4.27 12.13
CA CYS A 27 -3.83 -4.87 11.53
C CYS A 27 -4.09 -6.37 11.40
N GLN A 28 -3.77 -6.92 10.23
CA GLN A 28 -3.86 -8.35 9.94
C GLN A 28 -2.44 -8.91 9.86
N GLN A 29 -2.28 -10.19 10.18
CA GLN A 29 -1.01 -10.89 10.06
C GLN A 29 -0.89 -11.47 8.65
N VAL A 30 0.14 -11.08 7.91
CA VAL A 30 0.44 -11.58 6.56
C VAL A 30 1.80 -12.26 6.54
N SER A 31 1.97 -13.26 5.67
CA SER A 31 3.25 -13.92 5.45
C SER A 31 4.03 -13.19 4.37
N VAL A 32 5.18 -12.63 4.71
CA VAL A 32 6.07 -12.00 3.73
C VAL A 32 7.15 -12.99 3.33
N LEU A 33 7.28 -13.25 2.03
CA LEU A 33 8.23 -14.19 1.45
C LEU A 33 9.33 -13.42 0.71
N TYR A 34 10.58 -13.73 1.03
CA TYR A 34 11.75 -13.08 0.44
C TYR A 34 12.51 -14.06 -0.45
N PHE A 35 12.91 -13.60 -1.63
CA PHE A 35 13.62 -14.38 -2.65
C PHE A 35 14.92 -13.70 -3.08
N ALA A 36 15.92 -14.51 -3.43
CA ALA A 36 17.21 -14.04 -3.95
C ALA A 36 17.77 -12.84 -3.15
N ARG A 37 18.04 -11.72 -3.84
CA ARG A 37 18.61 -10.51 -3.23
C ARG A 37 17.75 -9.92 -2.11
N SER A 38 16.42 -9.99 -2.17
CA SER A 38 15.58 -9.46 -1.08
C SER A 38 15.80 -10.27 0.20
N ALA A 39 16.01 -11.57 0.09
CA ALA A 39 16.25 -12.43 1.23
C ALA A 39 17.68 -12.31 1.80
N GLU A 40 18.67 -11.98 0.98
CA GLU A 40 20.02 -11.61 1.45
C GLU A 40 20.01 -10.28 2.23
N LEU A 41 19.17 -9.34 1.80
CA LEU A 41 19.01 -8.04 2.46
C LEU A 41 18.23 -8.15 3.77
N ALA A 42 17.15 -8.94 3.80
CA ALA A 42 16.35 -9.23 4.98
C ALA A 42 17.04 -10.19 5.97
N GLY A 43 17.95 -11.05 5.49
CA GLY A 43 18.62 -12.07 6.31
C GLY A 43 17.76 -13.28 6.66
N LEU A 44 16.56 -13.36 6.09
CA LEU A 44 15.57 -14.42 6.30
C LEU A 44 14.79 -14.68 5.02
N ARG A 45 14.07 -15.81 4.97
CA ARG A 45 13.29 -16.23 3.79
C ARG A 45 11.79 -15.97 3.96
N CYS A 46 11.29 -15.95 5.19
CA CYS A 46 9.91 -15.61 5.48
C CYS A 46 9.76 -15.02 6.89
N GLU A 47 8.73 -14.20 7.07
CA GLU A 47 8.29 -13.74 8.38
C GLU A 47 6.80 -13.36 8.34
N THR A 48 6.20 -13.20 9.52
CA THR A 48 4.84 -12.68 9.64
C THR A 48 4.86 -11.22 10.04
N LEU A 49 4.24 -10.34 9.24
CA LEU A 49 4.11 -8.92 9.55
C LEU A 49 2.66 -8.53 9.90
N SER A 50 2.51 -7.59 10.82
CA SER A 50 1.23 -6.97 11.15
C SER A 50 1.07 -5.68 10.35
N VAL A 51 0.11 -5.65 9.43
CA VAL A 51 -0.11 -4.51 8.52
C VAL A 51 -1.59 -4.12 8.50
N PRO A 52 -1.95 -2.86 8.22
CA PRO A 52 -3.34 -2.47 8.02
C PRO A 52 -4.06 -3.39 7.03
N ARG A 53 -5.35 -3.63 7.23
CA ARG A 53 -6.15 -4.42 6.28
C ARG A 53 -6.20 -3.80 4.89
N GLN A 54 -6.22 -2.47 4.81
CA GLN A 54 -6.26 -1.71 3.57
C GLN A 54 -5.09 -0.74 3.54
N LEU A 55 -4.27 -0.85 2.51
CA LEU A 55 -3.12 0.00 2.24
C LEU A 55 -2.72 -0.13 0.78
N THR A 56 -2.02 0.86 0.24
CA THR A 56 -1.48 0.76 -1.13
C THR A 56 -0.28 -0.20 -1.16
N SER A 57 0.06 -0.71 -2.35
CA SER A 57 1.28 -1.51 -2.51
C SER A 57 2.54 -0.74 -2.11
N LEU A 58 2.58 0.58 -2.34
CA LEU A 58 3.66 1.43 -1.85
C LEU A 58 3.71 1.50 -0.31
N GLN A 59 2.56 1.68 0.35
CA GLN A 59 2.50 1.69 1.81
C GLN A 59 2.93 0.34 2.41
N LEU A 60 2.56 -0.77 1.78
CA LEU A 60 3.01 -2.09 2.21
C LEU A 60 4.53 -2.24 2.11
N TRP A 61 5.14 -1.73 1.04
CA TRP A 61 6.60 -1.67 0.92
C TRP A 61 7.24 -0.84 2.04
N GLU A 62 6.66 0.30 2.37
CA GLU A 62 7.14 1.15 3.47
C GLU A 62 7.07 0.43 4.83
N GLU A 63 6.00 -0.33 5.11
CA GLU A 63 5.93 -1.16 6.32
C GLU A 63 7.03 -2.23 6.37
N ILE A 64 7.31 -2.88 5.23
CA ILE A 64 8.37 -3.90 5.14
C ILE A 64 9.76 -3.27 5.32
N VAL A 65 10.02 -2.10 4.71
CA VAL A 65 11.30 -1.40 4.83
C VAL A 65 11.54 -0.85 6.24
N LYS A 66 10.49 -0.50 6.99
CA LYS A 66 10.63 -0.14 8.42
C LYS A 66 11.24 -1.30 9.23
N VAL A 67 10.88 -2.53 8.91
CA VAL A 67 11.43 -3.75 9.56
C VAL A 67 12.81 -4.09 9.00
N HIS A 68 12.99 -4.00 7.68
CA HIS A 68 14.24 -4.34 6.99
C HIS A 68 14.77 -3.17 6.13
N PRO A 69 15.42 -2.16 6.73
CA PRO A 69 15.86 -0.95 6.00
C PRO A 69 16.77 -1.21 4.80
N ARG A 70 17.54 -2.31 4.83
CA ARG A 70 18.42 -2.73 3.73
C ARG A 70 17.68 -3.04 2.43
N LEU A 71 16.38 -3.35 2.49
CA LEU A 71 15.56 -3.59 1.30
C LEU A 71 15.33 -2.33 0.46
N ALA A 72 15.48 -1.13 1.04
CA ALA A 72 15.25 0.12 0.31
C ALA A 72 16.07 0.24 -0.98
N VAL A 73 17.25 -0.38 -1.05
CA VAL A 73 18.16 -0.33 -2.20
C VAL A 73 17.63 -1.02 -3.46
N ILE A 74 16.60 -1.86 -3.34
CA ILE A 74 15.98 -2.57 -4.48
C ILE A 74 14.56 -2.09 -4.80
N ARG A 75 14.09 -1.00 -4.16
CA ARG A 75 12.72 -0.46 -4.33
C ARG A 75 12.29 -0.38 -5.79
N ASP A 76 13.08 0.23 -6.65
CA ASP A 76 12.71 0.54 -8.03
C ASP A 76 12.77 -0.67 -8.98
N GLN A 77 13.13 -1.83 -8.45
CA GLN A 77 13.36 -3.07 -9.19
C GLN A 77 12.48 -4.22 -8.71
N VAL A 78 11.67 -3.98 -7.67
CA VAL A 78 10.83 -5.00 -7.04
C VAL A 78 9.41 -4.94 -7.57
N VAL A 79 8.83 -6.13 -7.74
CA VAL A 79 7.39 -6.34 -7.91
C VAL A 79 6.92 -7.20 -6.75
N PHE A 80 5.69 -7.01 -6.28
CA PHE A 80 5.08 -7.93 -5.33
C PHE A 80 4.36 -9.05 -6.06
N ALA A 81 4.28 -10.23 -5.45
CA ALA A 81 3.21 -11.17 -5.76
C ALA A 81 2.32 -11.34 -4.53
N VAL A 82 1.08 -10.85 -4.61
CA VAL A 82 0.08 -10.94 -3.55
C VAL A 82 -0.88 -12.05 -3.94
N ARG A 83 -0.95 -13.14 -3.16
CA ARG A 83 -1.72 -14.35 -3.53
C ARG A 83 -1.39 -14.82 -4.96
N GLN A 84 -0.10 -14.87 -5.29
CA GLN A 84 0.41 -15.30 -6.60
C GLN A 84 0.09 -14.36 -7.79
N GLU A 85 -0.52 -13.20 -7.54
CA GLU A 85 -0.77 -12.17 -8.56
C GLU A 85 0.25 -11.04 -8.47
N TYR A 86 0.86 -10.67 -9.61
CA TYR A 86 1.83 -9.59 -9.66
C TYR A 86 1.21 -8.22 -9.42
N VAL A 87 1.81 -7.46 -8.52
CA VAL A 87 1.39 -6.12 -8.10
C VAL A 87 2.59 -5.19 -8.19
N LEU A 88 2.47 -4.14 -9.00
CA LEU A 88 3.47 -3.09 -9.07
C LEU A 88 3.42 -2.21 -7.82
N LEU A 89 4.57 -1.70 -7.39
CA LEU A 89 4.63 -0.70 -6.33
C LEU A 89 4.03 0.62 -6.82
N GLY A 90 3.09 1.16 -6.04
CA GLY A 90 2.40 2.40 -6.36
C GLY A 90 1.12 2.58 -5.55
N ASP A 91 0.13 3.22 -6.16
CA ASP A 91 -1.13 3.61 -5.51
C ASP A 91 -2.22 2.51 -5.55
N GLN A 92 -1.88 1.32 -6.07
CA GLN A 92 -2.83 0.20 -6.11
C GLN A 92 -3.24 -0.19 -4.69
N LEU A 93 -4.53 -0.03 -4.37
CA LEU A 93 -5.08 -0.42 -3.09
C LEU A 93 -5.11 -1.95 -2.95
N LEU A 94 -4.52 -2.44 -1.86
CA LEU A 94 -4.55 -3.84 -1.46
C LEU A 94 -5.53 -4.01 -0.31
N VAL A 95 -6.30 -5.09 -0.37
CA VAL A 95 -7.14 -5.56 0.74
C VAL A 95 -6.60 -6.92 1.16
N LEU A 96 -5.84 -6.94 2.25
CA LEU A 96 -5.14 -8.12 2.74
C LEU A 96 -5.99 -8.85 3.80
N GLN A 97 -5.93 -10.17 3.77
CA GLN A 97 -6.55 -11.04 4.77
C GLN A 97 -5.48 -11.68 5.68
N PRO A 98 -5.86 -12.14 6.88
CA PRO A 98 -4.94 -12.93 7.71
C PRO A 98 -4.43 -14.15 6.94
N GLY A 99 -3.12 -14.35 6.96
CA GLY A 99 -2.46 -15.45 6.27
C GLY A 99 -2.20 -15.23 4.78
N ASP A 100 -2.60 -14.09 4.20
CA ASP A 100 -2.23 -13.77 2.82
C ASP A 100 -0.71 -13.77 2.66
N GLU A 101 -0.24 -14.33 1.55
CA GLU A 101 1.17 -14.33 1.17
C GLU A 101 1.48 -13.12 0.30
N VAL A 102 2.56 -12.43 0.66
CA VAL A 102 3.15 -11.32 -0.07
C VAL A 102 4.60 -11.68 -0.37
N ALA A 103 4.88 -12.03 -1.62
CA ALA A 103 6.24 -12.30 -2.06
C ALA A 103 6.92 -11.03 -2.59
N ILE A 104 8.18 -10.83 -2.19
CA ILE A 104 9.05 -9.77 -2.70
C ILE A 104 9.86 -10.33 -3.86
N ILE A 105 9.49 -9.96 -5.09
CA ILE A 105 10.08 -10.46 -6.32
C ILE A 105 11.10 -9.43 -6.84
N PRO A 106 12.41 -9.57 -6.54
CA PRO A 106 13.44 -8.78 -7.20
C PRO A 106 13.57 -9.18 -8.69
N PRO A 107 14.36 -8.44 -9.51
CA PRO A 107 14.59 -8.82 -10.89
C PRO A 107 15.08 -10.28 -10.96
N ILE A 108 14.39 -11.07 -11.78
CA ILE A 108 14.75 -12.46 -11.98
C ILE A 108 16.01 -12.45 -12.84
N SER A 109 17.16 -12.76 -12.24
CA SER A 109 18.35 -13.15 -13.02
C SER A 109 18.09 -14.54 -13.57
N GLY A 110 17.32 -14.63 -14.67
CA GLY A 110 17.20 -15.86 -15.42
C GLY A 110 18.61 -16.31 -15.81
N GLY A 111 18.98 -17.51 -15.39
CA GLY A 111 20.14 -18.23 -15.93
C GLY A 111 19.88 -18.68 -17.36
#